data_AF-A0A4R1UIU9-F1
#
_entry.id   AF-A0A4R1UIU9-F1
#
_cell.length_a   1.000
_cell.length_b   1.000
_cell.length_c   1.000
_cell.angle_alpha   90.00
_cell.angle_beta   90.00
_cell.angle_gamma   90.00
#
_symmetry.space_group_name_H-M   'P 1'
#
loop_
_entity.id
_entity.type
_entity.pdbx_description
1 polymer ?
#
loop_
_entity_poly.entity_id
_entity_poly.type
_entity_poly.pdbx_seq_one_letter_code
_entity_poly.pdbx_strand_id
1 'polypeptide(L)'
;MAFHSRVIALAALLAMAVPSASGAQSTGLEDMVGARAGQAEAELHRRGYRNVGGEKGDDRSYTYWWNEDRHQCVSISTMNGHYETVTQTPPPDCHRNASGNDRRSYEADRHGSQAHGYVAGDDLSRTCRNEASARFDRRPSEVTANAPIQQRSGYIVQGWYDPRDGSKGTKFFNCRFDEDGRFLSVN
;
A
#
# COMPACT_ATOMS: atom_id res chain seq x y z
N MET A 1 31.37 -66.22 -17.63
CA MET A 1 31.30 -65.46 -16.36
C MET A 1 32.03 -64.15 -16.58
N ALA A 2 31.32 -63.05 -16.84
CA ALA A 2 31.94 -61.74 -17.04
C ALA A 2 30.93 -60.65 -16.69
N PHE A 3 31.11 -59.94 -15.58
CA PHE A 3 30.55 -58.61 -15.34
C PHE A 3 31.45 -57.88 -14.33
N HIS A 4 32.14 -56.83 -14.79
CA HIS A 4 32.76 -55.82 -13.93
C HIS A 4 32.40 -54.43 -14.46
N SER A 5 32.37 -53.49 -13.51
CA SER A 5 32.30 -52.02 -13.66
C SER A 5 30.93 -51.40 -13.85
N ARG A 6 30.34 -50.97 -12.73
CA ARG A 6 29.31 -49.92 -12.71
C ARG A 6 30.00 -48.56 -12.69
N VAL A 7 29.88 -47.81 -13.77
CA VAL A 7 30.23 -46.40 -13.86
C VAL A 7 29.15 -45.59 -13.12
N ILE A 8 29.53 -44.84 -12.09
CA ILE A 8 28.64 -43.91 -11.39
C ILE A 8 28.63 -42.60 -12.20
N ALA A 9 27.52 -42.32 -12.88
CA ALA A 9 27.30 -41.05 -13.56
C ALA A 9 26.71 -40.03 -12.56
N LEU A 10 27.43 -38.93 -12.31
CA LEU A 10 26.88 -37.75 -11.62
C LEU A 10 25.97 -36.98 -12.57
N ALA A 11 24.67 -36.89 -12.27
CA ALA A 11 23.73 -36.01 -12.94
C ALA A 11 23.68 -34.66 -12.22
N ALA A 12 24.19 -33.60 -12.86
CA ALA A 12 24.07 -32.22 -12.41
C ALA A 12 22.67 -31.67 -12.75
N LEU A 13 21.88 -31.33 -11.73
CA LEU A 13 20.59 -30.66 -11.89
C LEU A 13 20.80 -29.13 -11.88
N LEU A 14 20.74 -28.50 -13.06
CA LEU A 14 20.59 -27.05 -13.19
C LEU A 14 19.13 -26.67 -12.87
N ALA A 15 18.90 -26.01 -11.74
CA ALA A 15 17.61 -25.38 -11.45
C ALA A 15 17.55 -23.99 -12.12
N MET A 16 16.68 -23.84 -13.12
CA MET A 16 16.37 -22.52 -13.70
C MET A 16 15.51 -21.73 -12.71
N ALA A 17 16.01 -20.61 -12.24
CA ALA A 17 15.22 -19.65 -11.47
C ALA A 17 14.34 -18.85 -12.46
N VAL A 18 13.01 -19.02 -12.37
CA VAL A 18 12.03 -18.20 -13.07
C VAL A 18 11.80 -16.93 -12.23
N PRO A 19 12.11 -15.72 -12.73
CA PRO A 19 11.79 -14.51 -12.01
C PRO A 19 10.29 -14.22 -12.12
N SER A 20 9.59 -14.25 -10.99
CA SER A 20 8.20 -13.79 -10.87
C SER A 20 8.18 -12.26 -10.93
N ALA A 21 7.63 -11.69 -12.00
CA ALA A 21 7.31 -10.27 -12.04
C ALA A 21 6.13 -10.00 -11.09
N SER A 22 6.39 -9.37 -9.95
CA SER A 22 5.34 -8.81 -9.09
C SER A 22 4.66 -7.67 -9.84
N GLY A 23 3.47 -7.92 -10.38
CA GLY A 23 2.69 -6.91 -11.09
C GLY A 23 2.21 -5.84 -10.11
N ALA A 24 2.74 -4.63 -10.24
CA ALA A 24 2.01 -3.43 -9.81
C ALA A 24 0.64 -3.47 -10.50
N GLN A 25 -0.45 -3.44 -9.75
CA GLN A 25 -1.77 -3.30 -10.36
C GLN A 25 -1.76 -1.99 -11.14
N SER A 26 -1.92 -2.10 -12.47
CA SER A 26 -1.83 -0.94 -13.34
C SER A 26 -2.91 0.07 -12.94
N THR A 27 -2.48 1.31 -12.76
CA THR A 27 -3.39 2.41 -12.46
C THR A 27 -4.21 2.82 -13.69
N GLY A 28 -3.77 2.44 -14.90
CA GLY A 28 -4.34 2.92 -16.16
C GLY A 28 -4.08 4.41 -16.42
N LEU A 29 -3.09 4.96 -15.72
CA LEU A 29 -2.70 6.37 -15.69
C LEU A 29 -1.18 6.54 -15.81
N GLU A 30 -0.43 5.47 -16.05
CA GLU A 30 1.02 5.48 -16.17
C GLU A 30 1.49 6.35 -17.35
N ASP A 31 0.68 6.45 -18.40
CA ASP A 31 0.89 7.32 -19.56
C ASP A 31 0.82 8.81 -19.22
N MET A 32 0.33 9.15 -18.02
CA MET A 32 0.17 10.54 -17.58
C MET A 32 1.38 11.07 -16.80
N VAL A 33 2.37 10.21 -16.50
CA VAL A 33 3.64 10.65 -15.89
C VAL A 33 4.36 11.59 -16.86
N GLY A 34 4.76 12.76 -16.37
CA GLY A 34 5.36 13.84 -17.13
C GLY A 34 4.36 14.83 -17.77
N ALA A 35 3.05 14.55 -17.71
CA ALA A 35 2.05 15.46 -18.25
C ALA A 35 1.92 16.74 -17.40
N ARG A 36 1.58 17.87 -18.04
CA ARG A 36 1.26 19.12 -17.32
C ARG A 36 -0.06 18.97 -16.58
N ALA A 37 -0.03 19.22 -15.27
CA ALA A 37 -1.16 18.98 -14.37
C ALA A 37 -2.47 19.60 -14.89
N GLY A 38 -2.47 20.89 -15.24
CA GLY A 38 -3.68 21.59 -15.68
C GLY A 38 -4.33 21.07 -16.98
N GLN A 39 -3.60 20.34 -17.82
CA GLN A 39 -4.15 19.72 -19.05
C GLN A 39 -4.52 18.24 -18.83
N ALA A 40 -3.79 17.59 -17.92
CA ALA A 40 -3.96 16.20 -17.54
C ALA A 40 -5.25 15.96 -16.73
N GLU A 41 -5.68 16.93 -15.90
CA GLU A 41 -6.87 16.77 -15.06
C GLU A 41 -8.14 16.48 -15.85
N ALA A 42 -8.32 17.08 -17.04
CA ALA A 42 -9.47 16.79 -17.90
C ALA A 42 -9.49 15.32 -18.40
N GLU A 43 -8.31 14.73 -18.58
CA GLU A 43 -8.16 13.32 -18.96
C GLU A 43 -8.48 12.40 -17.77
N LEU A 44 -8.04 12.75 -16.56
CA LEU A 44 -8.43 12.03 -15.33
C LEU A 44 -9.96 11.98 -15.17
N HIS A 45 -10.64 13.12 -15.34
CA HIS A 45 -12.10 13.18 -15.28
C HIS A 45 -12.77 12.32 -16.35
N ARG A 46 -12.25 12.33 -17.59
CA ARG A 46 -12.74 11.48 -18.70
C ARG A 46 -12.57 9.99 -18.41
N ARG A 47 -11.51 9.61 -17.69
CA ARG A 47 -11.21 8.24 -17.26
C ARG A 47 -11.96 7.81 -15.99
N GLY A 48 -12.88 8.64 -15.49
CA GLY A 48 -13.73 8.33 -14.33
C GLY A 48 -13.09 8.64 -12.97
N TYR A 49 -11.92 9.27 -12.94
CA TYR A 49 -11.32 9.72 -11.70
C TYR A 49 -11.94 11.05 -11.24
N ARG A 50 -12.03 11.22 -9.93
CA ARG A 50 -12.53 12.42 -9.25
C ARG A 50 -11.51 12.88 -8.22
N ASN A 51 -11.17 14.17 -8.22
CA ASN A 51 -10.29 14.72 -7.21
C ASN A 51 -11.01 14.72 -5.85
N VAL A 52 -10.38 14.15 -4.82
CA VAL A 52 -10.96 14.02 -3.47
C VAL A 52 -10.15 14.77 -2.42
N GLY A 53 -9.12 15.48 -2.84
CA GLY A 53 -8.25 16.27 -1.98
C GLY A 53 -6.82 16.29 -2.47
N GLY A 54 -5.99 17.01 -1.73
CA GLY A 54 -4.58 17.09 -1.97
C GLY A 54 -3.86 17.80 -0.84
N GLU A 55 -2.58 17.55 -0.75
CA GLU A 55 -1.68 18.16 0.20
C GLU A 55 -0.54 18.85 -0.54
N LYS A 56 -0.10 19.99 -0.01
CA LYS A 56 1.08 20.69 -0.51
C LYS A 56 2.25 20.38 0.40
N GLY A 57 3.31 19.82 -0.16
CA GLY A 57 4.64 19.81 0.44
C GLY A 57 5.46 21.00 -0.03
N ASP A 58 6.71 21.06 0.43
CA ASP A 58 7.64 22.16 0.13
C ASP A 58 8.06 22.20 -1.35
N ASP A 59 8.43 21.04 -1.92
CA ASP A 59 8.95 20.90 -3.29
C ASP A 59 7.92 20.32 -4.29
N ARG A 60 6.87 19.69 -3.75
CA ARG A 60 5.87 18.92 -4.52
C ARG A 60 4.48 19.06 -3.92
N SER A 61 3.46 18.88 -4.74
CA SER A 61 2.07 18.74 -4.27
C SER A 61 1.53 17.37 -4.60
N TYR A 62 0.82 16.75 -3.67
CA TYR A 62 0.12 15.49 -3.89
C TYR A 62 -1.38 15.75 -4.09
N THR A 63 -1.98 15.05 -5.04
CA THR A 63 -3.43 15.07 -5.27
C THR A 63 -3.96 13.66 -5.26
N TYR A 64 -5.11 13.47 -4.61
CA TYR A 64 -5.75 12.17 -4.48
C TYR A 64 -6.95 12.09 -5.42
N TRP A 65 -7.06 10.97 -6.11
CA TRP A 65 -8.04 10.73 -7.15
C TRP A 65 -8.73 9.41 -6.93
N TRP A 66 -10.06 9.45 -6.86
CA TRP A 66 -10.90 8.27 -6.68
C TRP A 66 -11.60 7.90 -7.97
N ASN A 67 -11.51 6.63 -8.35
CA ASN A 67 -12.36 6.03 -9.38
C ASN A 67 -13.38 5.11 -8.69
N GLU A 68 -14.67 5.46 -8.80
CA GLU A 68 -15.74 4.68 -8.18
C GLU A 68 -15.90 3.32 -8.84
N ASP A 69 -15.92 3.25 -10.18
CA ASP A 69 -16.14 2.00 -10.91
C ASP A 69 -15.04 0.97 -10.64
N ARG A 70 -13.80 1.42 -10.43
CA ARG A 70 -12.63 0.58 -10.15
C ARG A 70 -12.34 0.41 -8.66
N HIS A 71 -13.10 1.07 -7.79
CA HIS A 71 -12.79 1.22 -6.36
C HIS A 71 -11.31 1.53 -6.09
N GLN A 72 -10.74 2.44 -6.88
CA GLN A 72 -9.31 2.67 -6.93
C GLN A 72 -8.98 4.09 -6.48
N CYS A 73 -8.10 4.19 -5.48
CA CYS A 73 -7.53 5.46 -5.05
C CYS A 73 -6.12 5.62 -5.62
N VAL A 74 -5.82 6.79 -6.18
CA VAL A 74 -4.53 7.11 -6.80
C VAL A 74 -4.00 8.41 -6.21
N SER A 75 -2.74 8.40 -5.80
CA SER A 75 -1.97 9.59 -5.43
C SER A 75 -1.11 10.01 -6.62
N ILE A 76 -1.22 11.28 -6.99
CA ILE A 76 -0.42 11.90 -8.04
C ILE A 76 0.45 12.97 -7.40
N SER A 77 1.78 12.79 -7.47
CA SER A 77 2.73 13.83 -7.07
C SER A 77 3.01 14.75 -8.25
N THR A 78 2.98 16.05 -8.01
CA THR A 78 3.24 17.09 -9.00
C THR A 78 4.45 17.89 -8.57
N MET A 79 5.44 17.97 -9.44
CA MET A 79 6.64 18.79 -9.26
C MET A 79 6.83 19.67 -10.49
N ASN A 80 7.17 20.95 -10.28
CA ASN A 80 7.32 21.93 -11.37
C ASN A 80 6.11 22.00 -12.33
N GLY A 81 4.89 21.74 -11.83
CA GLY A 81 3.66 21.73 -12.61
C GLY A 81 3.44 20.50 -13.50
N HIS A 82 4.25 19.45 -13.36
CA HIS A 82 4.14 18.20 -14.11
C HIS A 82 3.93 17.03 -13.15
N TYR A 83 3.21 16.00 -13.58
CA TYR A 83 3.05 14.77 -12.80
C TYR A 83 4.38 14.02 -12.74
N GLU A 84 4.91 13.84 -11.55
CA GLU A 84 6.18 13.15 -11.32
C GLU A 84 5.93 11.66 -11.10
N THR A 85 4.91 11.32 -10.30
CA THR A 85 4.50 9.94 -10.05
C THR A 85 2.99 9.81 -10.00
N VAL A 86 2.50 8.64 -10.41
CA VAL A 86 1.11 8.21 -10.30
C VAL A 86 1.11 6.83 -9.66
N THR A 87 0.59 6.73 -8.45
CA THR A 87 0.67 5.50 -7.65
C THR A 87 -0.68 5.18 -7.04
N GLN A 88 -1.09 3.91 -7.09
CA GLN A 88 -2.24 3.46 -6.33
C GLN A 88 -1.97 3.59 -4.83
N THR A 89 -2.93 4.13 -4.09
CA THR A 89 -2.83 4.32 -2.64
C THR A 89 -4.06 3.72 -1.96
N PRO A 90 -4.04 3.43 -0.65
CA PRO A 90 -5.20 2.90 0.05
C PRO A 90 -6.45 3.81 -0.06
N PRO A 91 -7.66 3.25 -0.15
CA PRO A 91 -8.92 4.02 -0.19
C PRO A 91 -9.07 5.11 0.90
N PRO A 92 -8.59 4.91 2.14
CA PRO A 92 -8.64 5.94 3.19
C PRO A 92 -7.99 7.27 2.82
N ASP A 93 -6.95 7.27 1.99
CA ASP A 93 -6.27 8.51 1.56
C ASP A 93 -7.16 9.36 0.65
N CYS A 94 -8.09 8.71 -0.06
CA CYS A 94 -9.14 9.37 -0.81
C CYS A 94 -10.30 9.86 0.09
N HIS A 95 -10.10 9.92 1.41
CA HIS A 95 -11.14 10.18 2.43
C HIS A 95 -12.35 9.25 2.31
N ARG A 96 -12.15 8.09 1.68
CA ARG A 96 -13.11 7.00 1.65
C ARG A 96 -12.60 6.00 2.67
N ASN A 97 -13.20 6.00 3.85
CA ASN A 97 -13.19 4.79 4.67
C ASN A 97 -13.55 3.64 3.71
N ALA A 98 -12.90 2.48 3.76
CA ALA A 98 -13.25 1.30 2.96
C ALA A 98 -14.72 0.84 3.13
N SER A 99 -15.52 1.59 3.88
CA SER A 99 -16.95 1.46 4.06
C SER A 99 -17.58 2.85 3.99
N GLY A 100 -18.04 3.22 2.80
CA GLY A 100 -18.99 4.30 2.65
C GLY A 100 -20.36 3.82 3.10
N ASN A 101 -20.75 4.20 4.32
CA ASN A 101 -22.14 4.40 4.75
C ASN A 101 -22.92 3.16 5.26
N ASP A 102 -22.81 2.86 6.55
CA ASP A 102 -23.96 2.38 7.33
C ASP A 102 -24.03 3.06 8.69
N ARG A 103 -24.67 4.23 8.70
CA ARG A 103 -25.52 4.63 9.83
C ARG A 103 -26.80 3.80 9.80
N ARG A 104 -26.69 2.47 9.86
CA ARG A 104 -27.81 1.56 10.12
C ARG A 104 -27.31 0.37 10.90
N SER A 105 -27.81 0.29 12.13
CA SER A 105 -28.00 -0.96 12.84
C SER A 105 -26.73 -1.68 13.30
N TYR A 106 -26.35 -1.38 14.54
CA TYR A 106 -26.04 -2.45 15.48
C TYR A 106 -27.12 -3.54 15.31
N GLU A 107 -26.73 -4.80 15.17
CA GLU A 107 -27.59 -6.00 15.03
C GLU A 107 -27.73 -6.52 13.58
N ALA A 108 -26.78 -7.36 13.14
CA ALA A 108 -27.07 -8.59 12.38
C ALA A 108 -25.78 -9.43 12.16
N ASP A 109 -25.77 -10.61 12.78
CA ASP A 109 -25.21 -11.87 12.27
C ASP A 109 -23.70 -11.96 11.98
N ARG A 110 -22.89 -12.57 12.85
CA ARG A 110 -22.75 -14.04 12.97
C ARG A 110 -22.87 -14.79 11.64
N HIS A 111 -21.99 -14.55 10.67
CA HIS A 111 -21.57 -15.62 9.77
C HIS A 111 -20.08 -15.50 9.45
N GLY A 112 -19.33 -16.49 9.95
CA GLY A 112 -17.91 -16.62 9.67
C GLY A 112 -17.68 -16.95 8.20
N SER A 113 -16.62 -16.36 7.67
CA SER A 113 -15.87 -16.94 6.57
C SER A 113 -14.41 -16.62 6.80
N GLN A 114 -13.72 -17.57 7.42
CA GLN A 114 -12.28 -17.73 7.31
C GLN A 114 -11.88 -17.67 5.84
N ALA A 115 -11.22 -16.58 5.43
CA ALA A 115 -10.43 -16.56 4.22
C ALA A 115 -8.95 -16.66 4.64
N HIS A 116 -8.47 -17.90 4.70
CA HIS A 116 -7.05 -18.20 4.75
C HIS A 116 -6.32 -17.54 3.57
N GLY A 117 -5.26 -16.78 3.85
CA GLY A 117 -4.14 -16.62 2.92
C GLY A 117 -3.98 -15.29 2.19
N TYR A 118 -4.84 -14.29 2.41
CA TYR A 118 -4.57 -12.92 1.96
C TYR A 118 -4.91 -11.97 3.10
N VAL A 119 -3.90 -11.55 3.87
CA VAL A 119 -4.07 -10.42 4.76
C VAL A 119 -4.33 -9.22 3.85
N ALA A 120 -5.59 -8.82 3.73
CA ALA A 120 -5.95 -7.64 2.95
C ALA A 120 -5.07 -6.50 3.45
N GLY A 121 -4.24 -5.90 2.58
CA GLY A 121 -3.24 -4.92 3.01
C GLY A 121 -3.81 -3.74 3.80
N ASP A 122 -5.11 -3.46 3.61
CA ASP A 122 -5.90 -2.49 4.37
C ASP A 122 -5.96 -2.79 5.88
N ASP A 123 -5.94 -4.06 6.30
CA ASP A 123 -6.01 -4.44 7.71
C ASP A 123 -4.67 -4.20 8.41
N LEU A 124 -3.55 -4.45 7.72
CA LEU A 124 -2.20 -4.25 8.26
C LEU A 124 -1.84 -2.78 8.41
N SER A 125 -2.11 -1.95 7.38
CA SER A 125 -1.85 -0.51 7.44
C SER A 125 -2.69 0.17 8.51
N ARG A 126 -3.98 -0.19 8.61
CA ARG A 126 -4.88 0.33 9.64
C ARG A 126 -4.44 -0.09 11.04
N THR A 127 -4.09 -1.37 11.23
CA THR A 127 -3.59 -1.87 12.50
C THR A 127 -2.30 -1.15 12.89
N CYS A 128 -1.36 -1.02 11.95
CA CYS A 128 -0.11 -0.32 12.21
C CYS A 128 -0.32 1.14 12.65
N ARG A 129 -1.21 1.86 11.97
CA ARG A 129 -1.57 3.24 12.34
C ARG A 129 -2.14 3.34 13.76
N ASN A 130 -3.01 2.41 14.15
CA ASN A 130 -3.61 2.39 15.49
C ASN A 130 -2.57 2.06 16.57
N GLU A 131 -1.70 1.08 16.33
CA GLU A 131 -0.63 0.70 17.26
C GLU A 131 0.42 1.80 17.42
N ALA A 132 0.83 2.43 16.32
CA ALA A 132 1.73 3.58 16.34
C ALA A 132 1.10 4.80 17.03
N SER A 133 -0.18 5.06 16.78
CA SER A 133 -0.95 6.11 17.47
C SER A 133 -0.92 5.92 18.98
N ALA A 134 -1.21 4.71 19.46
CA ALA A 134 -1.16 4.38 20.88
C ALA A 134 0.27 4.46 21.44
N ARG A 135 1.26 3.95 20.70
CA ARG A 135 2.67 3.93 21.14
C ARG A 135 3.28 5.31 21.28
N PHE A 136 3.00 6.20 20.32
CA PHE A 136 3.67 7.50 20.18
C PHE A 136 2.82 8.68 20.69
N ASP A 137 1.69 8.41 21.35
CA ASP A 137 0.71 9.41 21.81
C ASP A 137 0.29 10.37 20.67
N ARG A 138 -0.10 9.79 19.53
CA ARG A 138 -0.55 10.53 18.35
C ARG A 138 -2.01 10.25 18.06
N ARG A 139 -2.72 11.21 17.47
CA ARG A 139 -4.04 10.89 16.91
C ARG A 139 -3.83 9.98 15.70
N PRO A 140 -4.71 8.99 15.43
CA PRO A 140 -4.58 8.16 14.23
C PRO A 140 -4.52 8.98 12.94
N SER A 141 -5.20 10.13 12.90
CA SER A 141 -5.16 11.06 11.75
C SER A 141 -3.82 11.79 11.57
N GLU A 142 -2.93 11.77 12.56
CA GLU A 142 -1.59 12.38 12.51
C GLU A 142 -0.50 11.35 12.17
N VAL A 143 -0.89 10.11 11.93
CA VAL A 143 0.01 8.97 11.72
C VAL A 143 -0.24 8.40 10.33
N THR A 144 0.76 8.50 9.47
CA THR A 144 0.72 7.87 8.16
C THR A 144 1.30 6.47 8.25
N ALA A 145 0.60 5.49 7.69
CA ALA A 145 1.07 4.11 7.57
C ALA A 145 0.91 3.67 6.11
N ASN A 146 2.02 3.30 5.49
CA ASN A 146 2.09 2.87 4.10
C ASN A 146 1.44 1.51 3.87
N ALA A 147 1.38 1.09 2.61
CA ALA A 147 1.07 -0.28 2.26
C ALA A 147 2.08 -1.27 2.89
N PRO A 148 1.64 -2.50 3.25
CA PRO A 148 2.51 -3.51 3.81
C PRO A 148 3.51 -4.03 2.77
N ILE A 149 4.75 -4.15 3.20
CA ILE A 149 5.85 -4.78 2.46
C ILE A 149 5.94 -6.23 2.92
N GLN A 150 5.63 -7.16 2.03
CA GLN A 150 5.79 -8.59 2.31
C GLN A 150 7.27 -8.95 2.47
N GLN A 151 7.58 -9.70 3.53
CA GLN A 151 8.91 -10.22 3.85
C GLN A 151 8.87 -11.75 3.85
N ARG A 152 10.05 -12.37 3.97
CA ARG A 152 10.18 -13.83 4.10
C ARG A 152 9.40 -14.42 5.28
N SER A 153 9.25 -13.67 6.36
CA SER A 153 8.74 -14.16 7.65
C SER A 153 7.62 -13.26 8.20
N GLY A 154 6.78 -12.69 7.32
CA GLY A 154 5.68 -11.81 7.69
C GLY A 154 5.65 -10.50 6.91
N TYR A 155 5.17 -9.43 7.54
CA TYR A 155 4.95 -8.14 6.88
C TYR A 155 5.58 -6.99 7.66
N ILE A 156 6.01 -5.96 6.94
CA ILE A 156 6.45 -4.69 7.52
C ILE A 156 5.58 -3.57 6.97
N VAL A 157 5.01 -2.75 7.85
CA VAL A 157 4.37 -1.49 7.46
C VAL A 157 5.23 -0.35 7.95
N GLN A 158 5.73 0.47 7.02
CA GLN A 158 6.43 1.70 7.33
C GLN A 158 5.44 2.83 7.56
N GLY A 159 5.75 3.72 8.50
CA GLY A 159 4.95 4.90 8.73
C GLY A 159 5.75 6.06 9.26
N TRP A 160 5.12 7.21 9.36
CA TRP A 160 5.70 8.41 9.95
C TRP A 160 4.66 9.29 10.62
N TYR A 161 5.14 10.21 11.45
CA TYR A 161 4.36 11.29 12.02
C TYR A 161 5.24 12.51 12.28
N ASP A 162 4.64 13.69 12.28
CA ASP A 162 5.33 14.92 12.66
C ASP A 162 5.19 15.18 14.18
N PRO A 163 6.29 15.45 14.89
CA PRO A 163 6.23 15.82 16.30
C PRO A 163 5.39 17.09 16.54
N ARG A 164 4.60 17.13 17.62
CA ARG A 164 3.86 18.33 18.07
C ARG A 164 4.77 19.55 18.23
N ASP A 165 6.02 19.31 18.63
CA ASP A 165 7.08 20.29 18.58
C ASP A 165 7.64 20.34 17.16
N GLY A 166 7.13 21.29 16.35
CA GLY A 166 7.51 21.48 14.95
C GLY A 166 8.99 21.81 14.72
N SER A 167 9.77 22.02 15.79
CA SER A 167 11.23 22.12 15.73
C SER A 167 11.91 20.75 15.52
N LYS A 168 11.17 19.66 15.72
CA LYS A 168 11.66 18.29 15.56
C LYS A 168 11.14 17.76 14.24
N GLY A 169 12.05 17.39 13.34
CA GLY A 169 11.69 16.78 12.06
C GLY A 169 10.90 15.48 12.19
N THR A 170 10.29 15.08 11.08
CA THR A 170 9.44 13.89 10.92
C THR A 170 10.07 12.65 11.55
N LYS A 171 9.25 11.86 12.24
CA LYS A 171 9.65 10.59 12.86
C LYS A 171 9.11 9.43 12.05
N PHE A 172 10.00 8.49 11.74
CA PHE A 172 9.67 7.27 11.02
C PHE A 172 9.57 6.12 12.00
N PHE A 173 8.69 5.16 11.69
CA PHE A 173 8.53 3.93 12.45
C PHE A 173 8.21 2.75 11.52
N ASN A 174 8.39 1.54 12.06
CA ASN A 174 8.06 0.29 11.39
C ASN A 174 7.17 -0.57 12.30
N CYS A 175 6.00 -0.96 11.80
CA CYS A 175 5.23 -2.05 12.36
C CYS A 175 5.66 -3.38 11.74
N ARG A 176 5.82 -4.41 12.56
CA ARG A 176 6.11 -5.77 12.13
C ARG A 176 4.92 -6.67 12.42
N PHE A 177 4.65 -7.57 11.50
CA PHE A 177 3.62 -8.59 11.59
C PHE A 177 4.21 -9.95 11.26
N ASP A 178 3.65 -11.03 11.81
CA ASP A 178 4.01 -12.39 11.40
C ASP A 178 3.36 -12.78 10.06
N GLU A 179 3.56 -14.03 9.63
CA GLU A 179 3.06 -14.57 8.36
C GLU A 179 1.53 -14.59 8.27
N ASP A 180 0.84 -14.64 9.42
CA ASP A 180 -0.62 -14.60 9.52
C ASP A 180 -1.16 -13.16 9.60
N GLY A 181 -0.28 -12.15 9.58
CA GLY A 181 -0.65 -10.75 9.69
C GLY A 181 -0.93 -10.28 11.11
N ARG A 182 -0.54 -11.05 12.13
CA ARG A 182 -0.70 -10.64 13.53
C ARG A 182 0.40 -9.65 13.91
N PHE A 183 0.01 -8.57 14.59
CA PHE A 183 0.93 -7.53 15.02
C PHE A 183 1.96 -8.07 16.03
N LEU A 184 3.23 -7.74 15.80
CA LEU A 184 4.35 -8.13 16.64
C LEU A 184 4.97 -6.95 17.39
N SER A 185 5.21 -5.82 16.69
CA SER A 185 5.91 -4.67 17.29
C SER A 185 5.78 -3.42 16.44
N VAL A 186 5.88 -2.25 17.08
CA VAL A 186 6.12 -0.95 16.43
C VAL A 186 7.38 -0.30 17.01
N ASN A 187 8.29 0.13 16.14
CA ASN A 187 9.57 0.76 16.52
C ASN A 187 9.88 1.99 15.68
#